data_AF-A0A920GLH2-F1
#
_entry.id   AF-A0A920GLH2-F1
#
_cell.length_a   1.000
_cell.length_b   1.000
_cell.length_c   1.000
_cell.angle_alpha   90.00
_cell.angle_beta   90.00
_cell.angle_gamma   90.00
#
_symmetry.space_group_name_H-M   'P 1'
#
loop_
_entity.id
_entity.type
_entity.pdbx_description
1 polymer ?
#
loop_
_entity_poly.entity_id
_entity_poly.type
_entity_poly.pdbx_seq_one_letter_code
_entity_poly.pdbx_strand_id
1 'polypeptide(L)'
;MPAFLIALIGFVESVSVGKTLGAKRRQRIDPNQELIGLGAANTAAALSGGFPVTGGFSRSVVNFDAGADTQMASIFTAAGIALAALLLTPALYFLPKAVLAATIIVAVLALIDWNILKLSARFSRADLSAVLLTILVTLVVGVELGVLTGVGVSIGLHLYQTSTPHFAVVGQMPDSEHYRNEKRHDVITTPRFCRFRIDESLYFANAAYLEDVLFEEVKGKPT
;
A
#
# COMPACT_ATOMS: atom_id res chain seq x y z
N MET A 1 21.56 -10.81 0.82
CA MET A 1 20.11 -11.06 0.75
C MET A 1 19.34 -10.22 1.78
N PRO A 2 19.54 -10.33 3.10
CA PRO A 2 18.69 -9.61 4.08
C PRO A 2 18.81 -8.08 4.02
N ALA A 3 19.96 -7.52 3.64
CA ALA A 3 20.16 -6.07 3.58
C ALA A 3 19.23 -5.34 2.60
N PHE A 4 18.94 -5.93 1.44
CA PHE A 4 18.03 -5.34 0.46
C PHE A 4 16.60 -5.29 0.99
N LEU A 5 16.14 -6.37 1.62
CA LEU A 5 14.81 -6.45 2.19
C LEU A 5 14.64 -5.53 3.40
N ILE A 6 15.65 -5.44 4.27
CA ILE A 6 15.64 -4.48 5.39
C ILE A 6 15.54 -3.05 4.85
N ALA A 7 16.33 -2.71 3.82
CA ALA A 7 16.28 -1.39 3.20
C ALA A 7 14.92 -1.11 2.54
N LEU A 8 14.37 -2.09 1.80
CA LEU A 8 13.07 -1.97 1.14
C LEU A 8 11.94 -1.79 2.15
N ILE A 9 11.87 -2.66 3.16
CA ILE A 9 10.85 -2.61 4.21
C ILE A 9 10.98 -1.29 4.99
N GLY A 10 12.19 -0.91 5.37
CA GLY A 10 12.44 0.34 6.09
C GLY A 10 12.05 1.59 5.28
N PHE A 11 12.30 1.58 3.97
CA PHE A 11 11.88 2.66 3.07
C PHE A 11 10.35 2.71 2.91
N VAL A 12 9.72 1.57 2.65
CA VAL A 12 8.26 1.48 2.50
C VAL A 12 7.57 1.90 3.80
N GLU A 13 8.09 1.48 4.96
CA GLU A 13 7.61 1.92 6.26
C GLU A 13 7.71 3.44 6.41
N SER A 14 8.90 4.03 6.20
CA SER A 14 9.10 5.48 6.35
C SER A 14 8.21 6.31 5.42
N VAL A 15 8.13 5.94 4.14
CA VAL A 15 7.29 6.64 3.17
C VAL A 15 5.80 6.50 3.52
N SER A 16 5.38 5.35 4.03
CA SER A 16 4.00 5.12 4.45
C SER A 16 3.64 6.01 5.65
N VAL A 17 4.46 6.00 6.70
CA VAL A 17 4.29 6.88 7.86
C VAL A 17 4.30 8.34 7.42
N GLY A 18 5.29 8.73 6.62
CA GLY A 18 5.38 10.06 6.05
C GLY A 18 4.07 10.45 5.36
N LYS A 19 3.61 9.69 4.37
CA LYS A 19 2.40 10.02 3.60
C LYS A 19 1.17 10.17 4.49
N THR A 20 1.02 9.32 5.51
CA THR A 20 -0.12 9.41 6.44
C THR A 20 -0.09 10.70 7.27
N LEU A 21 1.06 11.09 7.81
CA LEU A 21 1.21 12.33 8.59
C LEU A 21 1.17 13.58 7.69
N GLY A 22 1.80 13.51 6.52
CA GLY A 22 1.79 14.56 5.50
C GLY A 22 0.38 14.86 5.02
N ALA A 23 -0.46 13.84 4.81
CA ALA A 23 -1.87 14.02 4.47
C ALA A 23 -2.63 14.80 5.56
N LYS A 24 -2.40 14.51 6.85
CA LYS A 24 -3.03 15.25 7.96
C LYS A 24 -2.64 16.73 7.98
N ARG A 25 -1.38 17.06 7.64
CA ARG A 25 -0.87 18.44 7.55
C ARG A 25 -1.00 19.08 6.16
N ARG A 26 -1.59 18.38 5.19
CA ARG A 26 -1.65 18.79 3.77
C ARG A 26 -0.27 19.12 3.17
N GLN A 27 0.76 18.40 3.61
CA GLN A 27 2.13 18.51 3.13
C GLN A 27 2.41 17.43 2.09
N ARG A 28 3.19 17.80 1.08
CA ARG A 28 3.72 16.84 0.11
C ARG A 28 5.02 16.26 0.64
N ILE A 29 5.20 14.97 0.42
CA ILE A 29 6.43 14.26 0.73
C ILE A 29 7.02 13.76 -0.57
N ASP A 30 8.32 13.98 -0.73
CA ASP A 30 9.11 13.48 -1.83
C ASP A 30 9.76 12.14 -1.43
N PRO A 31 9.32 11.00 -2.00
CA PRO A 31 9.89 9.69 -1.69
C PRO A 31 11.38 9.59 -2.04
N ASN A 32 11.86 10.30 -3.07
CA ASN A 32 13.27 10.25 -3.44
C ASN A 32 14.14 10.89 -2.35
N GLN A 33 13.67 12.01 -1.79
CA GLN A 33 14.38 12.68 -0.72
C GLN A 33 14.33 11.89 0.59
N GLU A 34 13.23 11.18 0.85
CA GLU A 34 13.13 10.27 1.98
C GLU A 34 14.12 9.10 1.85
N LEU A 35 14.29 8.55 0.64
CA LEU A 35 15.25 7.48 0.37
C LEU A 35 16.69 7.94 0.63
N ILE A 36 17.05 9.14 0.17
CA ILE A 36 18.37 9.74 0.41
C ILE A 36 18.58 9.97 1.91
N GLY A 37 17.57 10.49 2.61
CA GLY A 37 17.61 10.73 4.06
C GLY A 37 17.83 9.44 4.86
N LEU A 38 17.07 8.39 4.57
CA LEU A 38 17.23 7.07 5.18
C LEU A 38 18.59 6.45 4.85
N GLY A 39 19.06 6.59 3.62
CA GLY A 39 20.38 6.12 3.20
C GLY A 39 21.49 6.77 4.03
N ALA A 40 21.48 8.10 4.13
CA ALA A 40 22.44 8.84 4.95
C ALA A 40 22.36 8.46 6.44
N ALA A 41 21.16 8.32 6.99
CA ALA A 41 20.94 7.89 8.37
C ALA A 41 21.51 6.48 8.63
N ASN A 42 21.31 5.54 7.71
CA ASN A 42 21.82 4.18 7.83
C ASN A 42 23.35 4.09 7.64
N THR A 43 23.94 4.94 6.79
CA THR A 43 25.41 5.06 6.71
C THR A 43 25.99 5.57 8.02
N ALA A 44 25.39 6.59 8.63
CA ALA A 44 25.81 7.10 9.93
C ALA A 44 25.63 6.05 11.05
N ALA A 45 24.54 5.28 11.02
CA ALA A 45 24.30 4.17 11.94
C ALA A 45 25.39 3.08 11.79
N ALA A 46 25.71 2.69 10.56
CA ALA A 46 26.75 1.69 10.29
C ALA A 46 28.14 2.12 10.82
N LEU A 47 28.50 3.40 10.66
CA LEU A 47 29.77 3.94 11.16
C LEU A 47 29.83 4.02 12.69
N SER A 48 28.69 4.13 13.36
CA SER A 48 28.58 4.18 14.82
C SER A 48 28.34 2.81 15.48
N GLY A 49 28.24 1.73 14.68
CA GLY A 49 27.92 0.38 15.17
C GLY A 49 26.44 0.19 15.53
N GLY A 50 25.56 1.06 15.06
CA GLY A 50 24.11 1.00 15.26
C GLY A 50 23.41 0.00 14.33
N PHE A 51 22.20 -0.40 14.75
CA PHE A 51 21.30 -1.18 13.90
C PHE A 51 20.71 -0.33 12.78
N PRO A 52 20.21 -0.96 11.69
CA PRO A 52 19.47 -0.26 10.64
C PRO A 52 18.31 0.55 11.21
N VAL A 53 18.16 1.79 10.73
CA VAL A 53 17.17 2.76 11.23
C VAL A 53 16.09 2.97 10.18
N THR A 54 14.83 3.02 10.64
CA THR A 54 13.64 3.23 9.81
C THR A 54 12.73 4.30 10.42
N GLY A 55 11.72 4.74 9.67
CA GLY A 55 10.69 5.66 10.16
C GLY A 55 9.70 4.95 11.10
N GLY A 56 9.77 5.23 12.41
CA GLY A 56 8.91 4.55 13.38
C GLY A 56 7.52 5.18 13.50
N PHE A 57 6.46 4.46 13.07
CA PHE A 57 5.06 4.93 13.11
C PHE A 57 4.65 5.49 14.49
N SER A 58 4.81 4.70 15.55
CA SER A 58 4.39 5.09 16.91
C SER A 58 5.11 6.35 17.41
N ARG A 59 6.42 6.46 17.17
CA ARG A 59 7.21 7.65 17.57
C ARG A 59 6.81 8.90 16.80
N SER A 60 6.59 8.77 15.49
CA SER A 60 6.18 9.88 14.63
C SER A 60 4.78 10.38 14.98
N VAL A 61 3.84 9.49 15.31
CA VAL A 61 2.48 9.87 15.74
C VAL A 61 2.52 10.63 17.06
N VAL A 62 3.26 10.13 18.07
CA VAL A 62 3.41 10.83 19.35
C VAL A 62 4.05 12.20 19.17
N ASN A 63 5.09 12.30 18.34
CA ASN A 63 5.75 13.58 18.06
C ASN A 63 4.81 14.55 17.33
N PHE A 64 3.99 14.05 16.39
CA PHE A 64 2.98 14.83 15.68
C PHE A 64 1.90 15.35 16.63
N ASP A 65 1.37 14.48 17.49
CA ASP A 65 0.29 14.80 18.45
C ASP A 65 0.80 15.74 19.56
N ALA A 66 2.10 15.67 19.90
CA ALA A 66 2.76 16.62 20.79
C ALA A 66 2.95 18.03 20.18
N GLY A 67 2.54 18.24 18.91
CA GLY A 67 2.61 19.54 18.24
C GLY A 67 3.97 19.85 17.61
N ALA A 68 4.80 18.84 17.31
CA ALA A 68 6.09 19.08 16.66
C ALA A 68 5.92 19.63 15.23
N ASP A 69 6.41 20.84 14.99
CA ASP A 69 6.31 21.51 13.69
C ASP A 69 7.60 21.46 12.85
N THR A 70 8.74 21.19 13.48
CA THR A 70 10.05 21.18 12.81
C THR A 70 10.86 19.94 13.19
N GLN A 71 11.85 19.61 12.36
CA GLN A 71 12.78 18.49 12.60
C GLN A 71 13.63 18.68 13.88
N MET A 72 13.64 19.88 14.46
CA MET A 72 14.30 20.13 15.76
C MET A 72 13.75 19.25 16.87
N ALA A 73 12.46 18.86 16.82
CA ALA A 73 11.88 17.96 17.80
C ALA A 73 12.61 16.59 17.85
N SER A 74 13.01 16.07 16.69
CA SER A 74 13.79 14.83 16.60
C SER A 74 15.20 15.00 17.16
N ILE A 75 15.82 16.17 16.98
CA ILE A 75 17.14 16.49 17.53
C ILE A 75 17.08 16.58 19.05
N PHE A 76 16.09 17.26 19.62
CA PHE A 76 15.89 17.32 21.07
C PHE A 76 15.61 15.93 21.65
N THR A 77 14.83 15.11 20.94
CA THR A 77 14.58 13.71 21.34
C THR A 77 15.88 12.90 21.35
N ALA A 78 16.71 13.01 20.32
CA ALA A 78 17.99 12.32 20.24
C ALA A 78 18.96 12.76 21.37
N ALA A 79 19.04 14.07 21.64
CA ALA A 79 19.83 14.60 22.74
C ALA A 79 19.31 14.12 24.11
N GLY A 80 17.99 14.07 24.29
CA GLY A 80 17.33 13.53 25.48
C GLY A 80 17.67 12.05 25.69
N ILE A 81 17.60 11.23 24.63
CA ILE A 81 17.98 9.81 24.68
C ILE A 81 19.45 9.65 25.04
N ALA A 82 20.35 10.44 24.45
CA ALA A 82 21.78 10.39 24.76
C ALA A 82 22.06 10.76 26.24
N LEU A 83 21.40 11.79 26.75
CA LEU A 83 21.54 12.21 28.15
C LEU A 83 20.95 11.17 29.11
N ALA A 84 19.79 10.59 28.79
CA ALA A 84 19.23 9.48 29.56
C ALA A 84 20.16 8.26 29.54
N ALA A 85 20.74 7.91 28.41
CA ALA A 85 21.69 6.80 28.32
C ALA A 85 22.97 7.06 29.16
N LEU A 86 23.45 8.30 29.27
CA LEU A 86 24.63 8.60 30.07
C LEU A 86 24.34 8.67 31.59
N LEU A 87 23.20 9.25 31.98
CA LEU A 87 22.89 9.54 33.38
C LEU A 87 21.97 8.51 34.04
N LEU A 88 20.99 7.97 33.30
CA LEU A 88 19.94 7.10 33.83
C LEU A 88 20.22 5.60 33.64
N THR A 89 21.29 5.21 32.93
CA THR A 89 21.65 3.79 32.77
C THR A 89 21.72 3.00 34.08
N PRO A 90 22.27 3.53 35.20
CA PRO A 90 22.25 2.82 36.49
C PRO A 90 20.84 2.52 37.01
N ALA A 91 19.88 3.41 36.75
CA ALA A 91 18.48 3.22 37.13
C ALA A 91 17.76 2.25 36.16
N LEU A 92 18.03 2.37 34.86
CA LEU A 92 17.45 1.51 33.82
C LEU A 92 17.94 0.06 33.90
N TYR A 93 19.11 -0.19 34.49
CA TYR A 93 19.65 -1.54 34.67
C TYR A 93 18.71 -2.47 35.45
N PHE A 94 17.99 -1.94 36.44
CA PHE A 94 17.08 -2.72 37.29
C PHE A 94 15.69 -2.93 36.66
N LEU A 95 15.46 -2.44 35.46
CA LEU A 95 14.13 -2.49 34.85
C LEU A 95 13.76 -3.94 34.51
N PRO A 96 12.64 -4.49 35.04
CA PRO A 96 12.23 -5.84 34.73
C PRO A 96 11.90 -5.99 33.25
N LYS A 97 12.36 -7.08 32.62
CA LYS A 97 12.03 -7.43 31.23
C LYS A 97 10.52 -7.47 30.96
N ALA A 98 9.73 -7.82 31.98
CA ALA A 98 8.27 -7.83 31.91
C ALA A 98 7.68 -6.44 31.59
N VAL A 99 8.26 -5.35 32.14
CA VAL A 99 7.80 -3.98 31.86
C VAL A 99 8.06 -3.63 30.40
N LEU A 100 9.25 -3.96 29.89
CA LEU A 100 9.59 -3.75 28.47
C LEU A 100 8.66 -4.53 27.54
N ALA A 101 8.42 -5.81 27.85
CA ALA A 101 7.50 -6.63 27.06
C ALA A 101 6.08 -6.05 27.07
N ALA A 102 5.56 -5.63 28.22
CA ALA A 102 4.26 -5.00 28.34
C ALA A 102 4.16 -3.72 27.50
N THR A 103 5.20 -2.87 27.51
CA THR A 103 5.21 -1.66 26.67
C THR A 103 5.19 -1.97 25.17
N ILE A 104 5.91 -3.02 24.73
CA ILE A 104 5.91 -3.45 23.33
C ILE A 104 4.52 -3.99 22.94
N ILE A 105 3.91 -4.83 23.77
CA ILE A 105 2.57 -5.39 23.50
C ILE A 105 1.53 -4.28 23.37
N VAL A 106 1.51 -3.33 24.30
CA VAL A 106 0.58 -2.18 24.26
C VAL A 106 0.79 -1.35 22.99
N ALA A 107 2.05 -1.09 22.62
CA ALA A 107 2.34 -0.35 21.40
C ALA A 107 1.85 -1.10 20.15
N VAL A 108 2.11 -2.40 20.03
CA VAL A 108 1.71 -3.22 18.87
C VAL A 108 0.18 -3.37 18.77
N LEU A 109 -0.53 -3.51 19.89
CA LEU A 109 -1.99 -3.61 19.88
C LEU A 109 -2.64 -2.36 19.27
N ALA A 110 -2.04 -1.18 19.44
CA ALA A 110 -2.52 0.06 18.84
C ALA A 110 -2.30 0.14 17.31
N LEU A 111 -1.44 -0.70 16.72
CA LEU A 111 -1.19 -0.74 15.28
C LEU A 111 -2.21 -1.61 14.52
N ILE A 112 -3.00 -2.44 15.22
CA ILE A 112 -3.94 -3.35 14.56
C ILE A 112 -5.17 -2.59 14.09
N ASP A 113 -5.32 -2.45 12.77
CA ASP A 113 -6.50 -1.85 12.14
C ASP A 113 -7.53 -2.90 11.68
N TRP A 114 -8.54 -3.12 12.51
CA TRP A 114 -9.64 -4.05 12.21
C TRP A 114 -10.58 -3.56 11.10
N ASN A 115 -10.57 -2.26 10.78
CA ASN A 115 -11.45 -1.72 9.75
C ASN A 115 -11.02 -2.21 8.36
N ILE A 116 -9.72 -2.37 8.11
CA ILE A 116 -9.20 -2.88 6.84
C ILE A 116 -9.77 -4.28 6.56
N LEU A 117 -9.75 -5.17 7.55
CA LEU A 117 -10.31 -6.52 7.41
C LEU A 117 -11.80 -6.52 7.09
N LYS A 118 -12.58 -5.65 7.77
CA LYS A 118 -14.02 -5.51 7.50
C LYS A 118 -14.29 -4.94 6.11
N LEU A 119 -13.49 -3.95 5.69
CA LEU A 119 -13.62 -3.30 4.40
C LEU A 119 -13.32 -4.29 3.27
N SER A 120 -12.18 -4.98 3.33
CA SER A 120 -11.79 -6.00 2.36
C SER A 120 -12.85 -7.10 2.27
N ALA A 121 -13.38 -7.58 3.39
CA ALA A 121 -14.45 -8.59 3.40
C ALA A 121 -15.74 -8.12 2.71
N ARG A 122 -16.05 -6.82 2.77
CA ARG A 122 -17.25 -6.23 2.16
C ARG A 122 -17.08 -5.97 0.66
N PHE A 123 -15.89 -5.55 0.21
CA PHE A 123 -15.65 -5.20 -1.19
C PHE A 123 -15.27 -6.41 -2.05
N SER A 124 -14.34 -7.25 -1.61
CA SER A 124 -13.80 -8.34 -2.44
C SER A 124 -13.31 -9.50 -1.58
N ARG A 125 -13.84 -10.70 -1.84
CA ARG A 125 -13.35 -11.94 -1.21
C ARG A 125 -11.90 -12.22 -1.57
N ALA A 126 -11.46 -11.82 -2.76
CA ALA A 126 -10.08 -11.98 -3.21
C ALA A 126 -9.12 -11.12 -2.36
N ASP A 127 -9.47 -9.86 -2.11
CA ASP A 127 -8.65 -8.96 -1.30
C ASP A 127 -8.58 -9.42 0.16
N LEU A 128 -9.70 -9.92 0.72
CA LEU A 128 -9.69 -10.53 2.05
C LEU A 128 -8.76 -11.75 2.12
N SER A 129 -8.81 -12.62 1.11
CA SER A 129 -7.95 -13.81 1.06
C SER A 129 -6.47 -13.44 0.96
N ALA A 130 -6.14 -12.37 0.22
CA ALA A 130 -4.78 -11.85 0.11
C ALA A 130 -4.26 -11.37 1.46
N VAL A 131 -5.05 -10.54 2.18
CA VAL A 131 -4.68 -10.04 3.51
C VAL A 131 -4.48 -11.19 4.50
N LEU A 132 -5.41 -12.16 4.54
CA LEU A 132 -5.31 -13.31 5.43
C LEU A 132 -4.10 -14.19 5.12
N LEU A 133 -3.82 -14.41 3.83
CA LEU A 133 -2.65 -15.18 3.39
C LEU A 133 -1.36 -14.48 3.82
N THR A 134 -1.24 -13.16 3.61
CA THR A 134 -0.08 -12.38 4.04
C THR A 134 0.11 -12.44 5.56
N ILE A 135 -0.95 -12.30 6.35
CA ILE A 135 -0.89 -12.45 7.81
C ILE A 135 -0.41 -13.86 8.19
N LEU A 136 -0.98 -14.91 7.60
CA LEU A 136 -0.63 -16.29 7.92
C LEU A 136 0.83 -16.59 7.60
N VAL A 137 1.31 -16.22 6.41
CA VAL A 137 2.70 -16.42 6.01
C VAL A 137 3.65 -15.64 6.91
N THR A 138 3.29 -14.41 7.28
CA THR A 138 4.08 -13.57 8.19
C THR A 138 4.23 -14.22 9.57
N LEU A 139 3.15 -14.79 10.11
CA LEU A 139 3.14 -15.43 11.43
C LEU A 139 3.87 -16.77 11.46
N VAL A 140 3.74 -17.58 10.40
CA VAL A 140 4.30 -18.94 10.36
C VAL A 140 5.75 -18.94 9.90
N VAL A 141 6.07 -18.14 8.90
CA VAL A 141 7.36 -18.19 8.20
C VAL A 141 8.25 -16.98 8.54
N GLY A 142 7.64 -15.83 8.74
CA GLY A 142 8.33 -14.59 9.11
C GLY A 142 8.02 -13.43 8.18
N VAL A 143 8.41 -12.23 8.62
CA VAL A 143 8.08 -10.96 7.96
C VAL A 143 8.64 -10.86 6.55
N GLU A 144 9.83 -11.39 6.29
CA GLU A 144 10.47 -11.34 4.97
C GLU A 144 9.61 -12.01 3.89
N LEU A 145 9.22 -13.26 4.11
CA LEU A 145 8.38 -13.99 3.17
C LEU A 145 6.93 -13.49 3.17
N GLY A 146 6.43 -13.03 4.33
CA GLY A 146 5.13 -12.40 4.42
C GLY A 146 4.99 -11.20 3.48
N VAL A 147 5.95 -10.28 3.51
CA VAL A 147 5.95 -9.09 2.64
C VAL A 147 6.05 -9.49 1.16
N LEU A 148 6.95 -10.42 0.81
CA LEU A 148 7.08 -10.89 -0.57
C LEU A 148 5.79 -11.54 -1.10
N THR A 149 5.13 -12.36 -0.29
CA THR A 149 3.84 -12.94 -0.63
C THR A 149 2.77 -11.86 -0.79
N GLY A 150 2.69 -10.88 0.12
CA GLY A 150 1.72 -9.78 0.01
C GLY A 150 1.88 -8.97 -1.26
N VAL A 151 3.12 -8.57 -1.59
CA VAL A 151 3.41 -7.84 -2.83
C VAL A 151 3.07 -8.69 -4.06
N GLY A 152 3.51 -9.95 -4.09
CA GLY A 152 3.24 -10.85 -5.21
C GLY A 152 1.75 -11.09 -5.46
N VAL A 153 0.98 -11.35 -4.39
CA VAL A 153 -0.46 -11.56 -4.47
C VAL A 153 -1.19 -10.27 -4.89
N SER A 154 -0.77 -9.12 -4.37
CA SER A 154 -1.36 -7.83 -4.75
C SER A 154 -1.13 -7.52 -6.24
N ILE A 155 0.08 -7.76 -6.75
CA ILE A 155 0.38 -7.59 -8.18
C ILE A 155 -0.43 -8.59 -9.01
N GLY A 156 -0.46 -9.86 -8.60
CA GLY A 156 -1.23 -10.89 -9.30
C GLY A 156 -2.72 -10.57 -9.38
N LEU A 157 -3.32 -10.11 -8.27
CA LEU A 157 -4.73 -9.68 -8.24
C LEU A 157 -4.98 -8.47 -9.14
N HIS A 158 -4.08 -7.48 -9.12
CA HIS A 158 -4.20 -6.30 -9.96
C HIS A 158 -4.13 -6.66 -11.45
N LEU A 159 -3.19 -7.53 -11.84
CA LEU A 159 -3.09 -8.03 -13.21
C LEU A 159 -4.33 -8.83 -13.59
N TYR A 160 -4.79 -9.74 -12.73
CA TYR A 160 -6.00 -10.52 -13.00
C TYR A 160 -7.24 -9.65 -13.21
N GLN A 161 -7.43 -8.62 -12.39
CA GLN A 161 -8.58 -7.71 -12.51
C GLN A 161 -8.52 -6.85 -13.78
N THR A 162 -7.33 -6.46 -14.22
CA THR A 162 -7.15 -5.62 -15.43
C THR A 162 -7.03 -6.43 -16.73
N SER A 163 -6.83 -7.75 -16.63
CA SER A 163 -6.81 -8.67 -17.77
C SER A 163 -8.18 -8.90 -18.42
N THR A 164 -9.28 -8.62 -17.70
CA THR A 164 -10.66 -8.68 -18.23
C THR A 164 -11.27 -7.28 -18.32
N PRO A 165 -10.83 -6.43 -19.27
CA PRO A 165 -11.23 -5.05 -19.34
C PRO A 165 -12.73 -4.93 -19.61
N HIS A 166 -13.36 -3.93 -18.98
CA HIS A 166 -14.75 -3.63 -19.29
C HIS A 166 -14.89 -3.13 -20.73
N PHE A 167 -15.72 -3.81 -21.51
CA PHE A 167 -16.14 -3.36 -22.84
C PHE A 167 -17.65 -3.12 -22.85
N ALA A 168 -18.07 -2.13 -23.63
CA ALA A 168 -19.48 -1.81 -23.83
C ALA A 168 -19.80 -1.76 -25.33
N VAL A 169 -20.81 -2.52 -25.75
CA VAL A 169 -21.46 -2.31 -27.04
C VAL A 169 -22.38 -1.10 -26.90
N VAL A 170 -22.20 -0.10 -27.76
CA VAL A 170 -22.92 1.17 -27.68
C VAL A 170 -23.91 1.35 -28.83
N GLY A 171 -25.13 1.74 -28.48
CA GLY A 171 -26.19 2.13 -29.42
C GLY A 171 -26.52 3.62 -29.28
N GLN A 172 -27.22 4.15 -30.28
CA GLN A 172 -27.70 5.53 -30.28
C GLN A 172 -28.98 5.64 -29.45
N MET A 173 -29.08 6.61 -28.55
CA MET A 173 -30.35 6.89 -27.86
C MET A 173 -31.40 7.42 -28.85
N PRO A 174 -32.68 7.01 -28.72
CA PRO A 174 -33.76 7.56 -29.55
C PRO A 174 -33.78 9.09 -29.47
N ASP A 175 -33.95 9.75 -30.63
CA ASP A 175 -34.04 11.21 -30.77
C ASP A 175 -32.82 12.00 -30.25
N SER A 176 -31.63 11.40 -30.19
CA SER A 176 -30.40 12.10 -29.79
C SER A 176 -29.14 11.59 -30.49
N GLU A 177 -28.07 12.38 -30.48
CA GLU A 177 -26.72 12.00 -30.95
C GLU A 177 -25.87 11.31 -29.86
N HIS A 178 -26.49 10.87 -28.75
CA HIS A 178 -25.77 10.29 -27.62
C HIS A 178 -25.66 8.77 -27.71
N TYR A 179 -24.46 8.25 -27.46
CA TYR A 179 -24.17 6.82 -27.45
C TYR A 179 -24.13 6.27 -26.02
N ARG A 180 -24.90 5.22 -25.76
CA ARG A 180 -25.01 4.56 -24.44
C ARG A 180 -24.92 3.05 -24.57
N ASN A 181 -24.53 2.40 -23.47
CA ASN A 181 -24.39 0.96 -23.38
C ASN A 181 -25.77 0.28 -23.52
N GLU A 182 -25.89 -0.64 -24.47
CA GLU A 182 -27.13 -1.37 -24.77
C GLU A 182 -27.63 -2.21 -23.59
N LYS A 183 -26.75 -2.68 -22.71
CA LYS A 183 -27.11 -3.49 -21.54
C LYS A 183 -27.76 -2.66 -20.41
N ARG A 184 -27.68 -1.32 -20.48
CA ARG A 184 -28.21 -0.42 -19.45
C ARG A 184 -29.31 0.52 -19.93
N HIS A 185 -29.37 0.80 -21.22
CA HIS A 185 -30.30 1.77 -21.80
C HIS A 185 -30.90 1.22 -23.08
N ASP A 186 -32.15 1.61 -23.34
CA ASP A 186 -32.84 1.27 -24.59
C ASP A 186 -32.25 2.13 -25.71
N VAL A 187 -31.54 1.50 -26.64
CA VAL A 187 -30.74 2.16 -27.67
C VAL A 187 -30.96 1.52 -29.03
N ILE A 188 -30.93 2.33 -30.06
CA ILE A 188 -31.02 1.91 -31.45
C ILE A 188 -29.64 1.40 -31.87
N THR A 189 -29.54 0.09 -32.10
CA THR A 189 -28.37 -0.57 -32.68
C THR A 189 -28.69 -0.99 -34.12
N THR A 190 -27.74 -0.76 -35.03
CA THR A 190 -27.88 -1.13 -36.44
C THR A 190 -27.27 -2.52 -36.66
N PRO A 191 -27.95 -3.48 -37.30
CA PRO A 191 -27.43 -4.83 -37.50
C PRO A 191 -26.10 -4.86 -38.28
N ARG A 192 -25.91 -3.87 -39.16
CA ARG A 192 -24.80 -3.78 -40.11
C ARG A 192 -23.50 -3.18 -39.53
N PHE A 193 -23.57 -2.52 -38.38
CA PHE A 193 -22.41 -1.87 -37.75
C PHE A 193 -22.40 -2.12 -36.24
N CYS A 194 -21.33 -2.71 -35.72
CA CYS A 194 -21.12 -2.86 -34.28
C CYS A 194 -20.18 -1.77 -33.77
N ARG A 195 -20.61 -1.03 -32.75
CA ARG A 195 -19.81 0.04 -32.14
C ARG A 195 -19.40 -0.39 -30.74
N PHE A 196 -18.10 -0.49 -30.52
CA PHE A 196 -17.51 -0.84 -29.24
C PHE A 196 -16.90 0.38 -28.58
N ARG A 197 -17.15 0.52 -27.28
CA ARG A 197 -16.42 1.45 -26.41
C ARG A 197 -15.58 0.63 -25.44
N ILE A 198 -14.28 0.88 -25.46
CA ILE A 198 -13.31 0.26 -24.57
C ILE A 198 -13.03 1.28 -23.47
N ASP A 199 -13.37 0.93 -22.24
CA ASP A 199 -13.31 1.86 -21.11
C ASP A 199 -11.99 1.75 -20.32
N GLU A 200 -11.04 0.93 -20.79
CA GLU A 200 -9.75 0.65 -20.13
C GLU A 200 -8.55 0.76 -21.07
N SER A 201 -7.36 0.99 -20.50
CA SER A 201 -6.10 1.00 -21.24
C SER A 201 -5.75 -0.40 -21.76
N LEU A 202 -5.40 -0.47 -23.04
CA LEU A 202 -5.00 -1.72 -23.69
C LEU A 202 -3.50 -1.94 -23.56
N TYR A 203 -3.11 -3.13 -23.14
CA TYR A 203 -1.74 -3.56 -23.03
C TYR A 203 -1.66 -5.09 -23.23
N PHE A 204 -0.46 -5.64 -23.16
CA PHE A 204 -0.22 -7.05 -23.49
C PHE A 204 -1.12 -8.04 -22.75
N ALA A 205 -1.46 -7.79 -21.48
CA ALA A 205 -2.21 -8.76 -20.67
C ALA A 205 -3.72 -8.79 -20.92
N ASN A 206 -4.28 -7.84 -21.68
CA ASN A 206 -5.72 -7.75 -21.93
C ASN A 206 -6.10 -7.69 -23.42
N ALA A 207 -5.13 -7.47 -24.31
CA ALA A 207 -5.38 -7.37 -25.75
C ALA A 207 -6.01 -8.63 -26.35
N ALA A 208 -5.49 -9.81 -25.98
CA ALA A 208 -6.01 -11.09 -26.49
C ALA A 208 -7.45 -11.35 -26.04
N TYR A 209 -7.78 -11.02 -24.79
CA TYR A 209 -9.15 -11.15 -24.28
C TYR A 209 -10.13 -10.27 -25.07
N LEU A 210 -9.74 -9.02 -25.36
CA LEU A 210 -10.58 -8.12 -26.15
C LEU A 210 -10.73 -8.61 -27.60
N GLU A 211 -9.66 -9.14 -28.19
CA GLU A 211 -9.67 -9.71 -29.53
C GLU A 211 -10.68 -10.86 -29.65
N ASP A 212 -10.65 -11.81 -28.71
CA ASP A 212 -11.60 -12.92 -28.65
C ASP A 212 -13.05 -12.43 -28.53
N VAL A 213 -13.30 -11.48 -27.63
CA VAL A 213 -14.63 -10.86 -27.43
C VAL A 213 -15.12 -10.18 -28.71
N LEU A 214 -14.26 -9.41 -29.38
CA LEU A 214 -14.61 -8.73 -30.63
C LEU A 214 -14.96 -9.74 -31.72
N PHE A 215 -14.19 -10.82 -31.85
CA PHE A 215 -14.46 -11.87 -32.84
C PHE A 215 -15.75 -12.63 -32.56
N GLU A 216 -16.04 -12.93 -31.30
CA GLU A 216 -17.27 -13.62 -30.91
C GLU A 216 -18.51 -12.76 -31.23
N GLU A 217 -18.45 -11.47 -30.92
CA GLU A 217 -19.58 -10.55 -31.10
C GLU A 217 -19.82 -10.19 -32.57
N VAL A 218 -18.77 -10.18 -33.39
CA VAL A 218 -18.88 -10.04 -34.85
C VAL A 218 -19.50 -11.30 -35.49
N LYS A 219 -19.16 -12.49 -35.00
CA LYS A 219 -19.75 -13.75 -35.50
C LYS A 219 -21.23 -13.91 -35.14
N GLY A 220 -21.68 -13.31 -34.03
CA GLY A 220 -23.06 -13.40 -33.57
C GLY A 220 -24.08 -12.57 -34.38
N LYS A 221 -23.64 -11.65 -35.25
CA LYS A 221 -24.54 -10.79 -36.03
C LYS A 221 -24.65 -11.25 -37.49
N PRO A 222 -25.88 -11.37 -38.04
CA PRO A 222 -26.06 -11.73 -39.44
C PRO A 222 -25.53 -10.61 -40.36
N THR A 223 -24.77 -11.02 -41.38
CA THR A 223 -24.25 -10.18 -42.48
C THR A 223 -25.32 -9.44 -43.25
#